data_AF-A0A967KM66-F1
#
_entry.id   AF-A0A967KM66-F1
#
_cell.length_a   1.000
_cell.length_b   1.000
_cell.length_c   1.000
_cell.angle_alpha   90.00
_cell.angle_beta   90.00
_cell.angle_gamma   90.00
#
_symmetry.space_group_name_H-M   'P 1'
#
loop_
_entity.id
_entity.type
_entity.pdbx_description
1 polymer ?
#
loop_
_entity_poly.entity_id
_entity_poly.type
_entity_poly.pdbx_seq_one_letter_code
_entity_poly.pdbx_strand_id
1 'polypeptide(L)'
;YRRTLDDNLTEDIVQESILELMKMIGRLQRKDRFWPWLCKIALNKIRIYNRSERRKKAALMSRARQDQRPKKYQEENVAELVNEELKQSVITAMRQLKIRHREVLALRCYENKSYSQIADEMDCTELGARLLFFRAKKSLAKELARNGLGKGSLLLALVIFGKMTAPTKAAATGVSITAGTMYVGAAASVIGAVISTKVIVVLTAAAAITVSSVMVGPKIAETAKNLPELSTSHILKTPAKSYEGVEECCYFFPEGISGPVMIRQIQRNEQTNKTYCRRLQNDSMNYYTNGGKVFINNNRMWAEDLSVHRLPTDSRQFRIFLSLVEGMPAEPEYVPCTDRARNLLVTVRRDAEKSNNILETVRHYNVVEEEFFQYDWPEGTKRIDNRDAMHKRGWTCFKITGQINGEEVFGYGRIPFVYQMYRSHYAWIRLKVGKELEIVDSVDGASIYGPNRKLLATYPSGSFMKGLARPWMGLHTIDTIRRDAAEKSIWFESRYSSGREKAEVTLNQEHIKLVYTIDMQNDIVERITFVTNDKNATDVLQISYLQDISRISGEFNAPKVRTSLSLSKTPPGIQWLFRLAEGTLVE
;
A
#
# COMPACT_ATOMS: atom_id res chain seq x y z
N TYR A 1 -10.66 9.27 34.22
CA TYR A 1 -11.81 9.20 33.30
C TYR A 1 -11.47 8.83 31.87
N ARG A 2 -10.72 9.63 31.08
CA ARG A 2 -10.49 9.36 29.62
C ARG A 2 -10.05 7.93 29.26
N ARG A 3 -9.35 7.25 30.16
CA ARG A 3 -8.85 5.87 29.99
C ARG A 3 -9.85 4.79 30.45
N THR A 4 -10.64 5.08 31.49
CA THR A 4 -11.59 4.16 32.14
C THR A 4 -13.00 4.27 31.54
N LEU A 5 -13.45 5.49 31.25
CA LEU A 5 -14.82 5.88 30.84
C LEU A 5 -15.89 5.54 31.88
N ASP A 6 -15.49 5.53 33.14
CA ASP A 6 -16.29 5.20 34.33
C ASP A 6 -15.78 6.11 35.47
N ASP A 7 -16.68 6.88 36.08
CA ASP A 7 -16.36 7.88 37.10
C ASP A 7 -15.99 7.22 38.43
N ASN A 8 -16.78 6.25 38.89
CA ASN A 8 -16.52 5.52 40.14
C ASN A 8 -15.18 4.80 40.06
N LEU A 9 -14.91 4.09 38.95
CA LEU A 9 -13.61 3.46 38.74
C LEU A 9 -12.48 4.47 38.64
N THR A 10 -12.74 5.67 38.11
CA THR A 10 -11.73 6.73 38.07
C THR A 10 -11.38 7.17 39.48
N GLU A 11 -12.37 7.42 40.33
CA GLU A 11 -12.18 7.84 41.71
C GLU A 11 -11.40 6.79 42.51
N ASP A 12 -11.79 5.52 42.42
CA ASP A 12 -11.08 4.40 43.06
C ASP A 12 -9.59 4.38 42.67
N ILE A 13 -9.31 4.45 41.37
CA ILE A 13 -7.93 4.44 40.86
C ILE A 13 -7.15 5.68 41.32
N VAL A 14 -7.79 6.84 41.38
CA VAL A 14 -7.14 8.08 41.87
C VAL A 14 -6.80 7.93 43.35
N GLN A 15 -7.73 7.45 44.18
CA GLN A 15 -7.49 7.23 45.60
C GLN A 15 -6.36 6.21 45.83
N GLU A 16 -6.39 5.07 45.14
CA GLU A 16 -5.34 4.05 45.22
C GLU A 16 -3.98 4.58 44.75
N SER A 17 -3.96 5.45 43.74
CA SER A 17 -2.73 6.02 43.21
C SER A 17 -2.10 7.03 44.17
N ILE A 18 -2.93 7.85 44.85
CA ILE A 18 -2.47 8.80 45.87
C ILE A 18 -1.94 8.05 47.09
N LEU A 19 -2.62 6.99 47.53
CA LEU A 19 -2.17 6.16 48.63
C LEU A 19 -0.82 5.47 48.32
N GLU A 20 -0.66 4.95 47.11
CA GLU A 20 0.61 4.37 46.65
C GLU A 20 1.72 5.44 46.56
N LEU A 21 1.38 6.62 46.05
CA LEU A 21 2.28 7.76 45.99
C LEU A 21 2.81 8.12 47.38
N MET A 22 1.92 8.28 48.37
CA MET A 22 2.31 8.63 49.74
C MET A 22 3.27 7.61 50.37
N LYS A 23 3.09 6.32 50.07
CA LYS A 23 3.99 5.25 50.55
C LYS A 23 5.38 5.31 49.92
N MET A 24 5.48 5.75 48.68
CA MET A 24 6.71 5.70 47.91
C MET A 24 7.40 7.06 47.77
N ILE A 25 6.77 8.16 48.20
CA ILE A 25 7.22 9.54 47.90
C ILE A 25 8.65 9.82 48.34
N GLY A 26 9.11 9.20 49.44
CA GLY A 26 10.50 9.29 49.91
C GLY A 26 11.55 8.67 48.99
N ARG A 27 11.14 7.88 47.99
CA ARG A 27 12.03 7.27 46.97
C ARG A 27 12.21 8.14 45.72
N LEU A 28 11.48 9.24 45.61
CA LEU A 28 11.57 10.14 44.46
C LEU A 28 12.81 11.03 44.57
N GLN A 29 13.91 10.61 43.93
CA GLN A 29 15.17 11.36 43.95
C GLN A 29 15.16 12.66 43.11
N ARG A 30 14.22 12.77 42.16
CA ARG A 30 14.12 13.89 41.21
C ARG A 30 12.74 14.53 41.23
N LYS A 31 12.66 15.75 41.76
CA LYS A 31 11.39 16.50 41.93
C LYS A 31 10.71 16.82 40.61
N ASP A 32 11.48 17.02 39.53
CA ASP A 32 11.00 17.24 38.15
C ASP A 32 10.24 16.04 37.56
N ARG A 33 10.39 14.85 38.15
CA ARG A 33 9.71 13.62 37.70
C ARG A 33 8.44 13.29 38.48
N PHE A 34 8.01 14.17 39.39
CA PHE A 34 6.82 13.95 40.23
C PHE A 34 5.57 13.61 39.40
N TRP A 35 5.19 14.46 38.44
CA TRP A 35 4.00 14.24 37.61
C TRP A 35 4.10 12.99 36.72
N PRO A 36 5.19 12.77 35.94
CA PRO A 36 5.37 11.53 35.20
C PRO A 36 5.30 10.27 36.07
N TRP A 37 5.82 10.32 37.29
CA TRP A 37 5.84 9.19 38.20
C TRP A 37 4.44 8.87 38.76
N LEU A 38 3.67 9.89 39.15
CA LEU A 38 2.27 9.71 39.55
C LEU A 38 1.40 9.18 38.40
N CYS A 39 1.61 9.68 37.16
CA CYS A 39 0.94 9.14 35.97
C CYS A 39 1.26 7.65 35.75
N LYS A 40 2.52 7.23 35.99
CA LYS A 40 2.95 5.84 35.89
C LYS A 40 2.28 4.95 36.94
N ILE A 41 2.14 5.43 38.17
CA ILE A 41 1.41 4.72 39.25
C ILE A 41 -0.04 4.49 38.84
N ALA A 42 -0.75 5.55 38.43
CA ALA A 42 -2.14 5.46 37.99
C ALA A 42 -2.33 4.52 36.80
N LEU A 43 -1.41 4.55 35.83
CA LEU A 43 -1.42 3.62 34.70
C LEU A 43 -1.27 2.17 35.11
N ASN A 44 -0.36 1.88 36.04
CA ASN A 44 -0.16 0.53 36.52
C ASN A 44 -1.41 0.01 37.26
N LYS A 45 -2.06 0.85 38.08
CA LYS A 45 -3.34 0.50 38.74
C LYS A 45 -4.44 0.21 37.71
N ILE A 46 -4.59 1.05 36.68
CA ILE A 46 -5.50 0.79 35.54
C ILE A 46 -5.18 -0.56 34.88
N ARG A 47 -3.90 -0.87 34.62
CA ARG A 47 -3.50 -2.15 33.98
C ARG A 47 -3.80 -3.36 34.86
N ILE A 48 -3.58 -3.26 36.17
CA ILE A 48 -3.85 -4.33 37.14
C ILE A 48 -5.36 -4.58 37.23
N TYR A 49 -6.16 -3.53 37.44
CA TYR A 49 -7.62 -3.62 37.46
C TYR A 49 -8.17 -4.25 36.18
N ASN A 50 -7.62 -3.90 35.01
CA ASN A 50 -8.07 -4.48 33.75
C ASN A 50 -7.66 -5.94 33.55
N ARG A 51 -6.50 -6.36 34.09
CA ARG A 51 -6.11 -7.77 34.10
C ARG A 51 -7.03 -8.58 35.01
N SER A 52 -7.41 -8.05 36.17
CA SER A 52 -8.34 -8.72 37.09
C SER A 52 -9.77 -8.76 36.52
N GLU A 53 -10.27 -7.67 35.94
CA GLU A 53 -11.58 -7.63 35.27
C GLU A 53 -11.66 -8.53 34.04
N ARG A 54 -10.60 -8.63 33.22
CA ARG A 54 -10.55 -9.60 32.11
C ARG A 54 -10.60 -11.04 32.60
N ARG A 55 -9.93 -11.36 33.72
CA ARG A 55 -9.99 -12.69 34.34
C ARG A 55 -11.40 -12.97 34.91
N LYS A 56 -12.02 -12.00 35.57
CA LYS A 56 -13.40 -12.10 36.07
C LYS A 56 -14.43 -12.23 34.95
N LYS A 57 -14.32 -11.44 33.87
CA LYS A 57 -15.19 -11.54 32.68
C LYS A 57 -14.97 -12.85 31.91
N ALA A 58 -13.73 -13.34 31.81
CA ALA A 58 -13.45 -14.66 31.25
C ALA A 58 -14.05 -15.79 32.10
N ALA A 59 -14.07 -15.64 33.43
CA ALA A 59 -14.75 -16.57 34.34
C ALA A 59 -16.28 -16.48 34.26
N LEU A 60 -16.83 -15.27 34.14
CA LEU A 60 -18.27 -15.00 34.02
C LEU A 60 -18.83 -15.38 32.63
N MET A 61 -18.06 -15.30 31.53
CA MET A 61 -18.50 -15.74 30.19
C MET A 61 -18.78 -17.25 30.09
N SER A 62 -18.45 -18.04 31.12
CA SER A 62 -18.88 -19.44 31.27
C SER A 62 -20.33 -19.59 31.79
N ARG A 63 -20.98 -18.52 32.25
CA ARG A 63 -22.35 -18.49 32.76
C ARG A 63 -23.07 -17.23 32.27
N ALA A 64 -24.18 -17.43 31.54
CA ALA A 64 -25.13 -16.44 31.05
C ALA A 64 -24.87 -15.84 29.64
N ARG A 65 -25.51 -16.46 28.65
CA ARG A 65 -26.13 -15.77 27.51
C ARG A 65 -27.61 -15.60 27.83
N GLN A 66 -28.08 -14.40 28.15
CA GLN A 66 -29.44 -13.96 27.83
C GLN A 66 -29.65 -12.46 28.12
N ASP A 67 -30.57 -11.90 27.33
CA ASP A 67 -31.27 -10.61 27.44
C ASP A 67 -30.58 -9.32 26.94
N GLN A 68 -30.91 -8.98 25.69
CA GLN A 68 -31.07 -7.60 25.25
C GLN A 68 -32.57 -7.31 25.09
N ARG A 69 -33.08 -6.32 25.83
CA ARG A 69 -34.36 -5.66 25.55
C ARG A 69 -34.11 -4.21 25.13
N PRO A 70 -34.76 -3.68 24.09
CA PRO A 70 -34.76 -2.25 23.83
C PRO A 70 -35.84 -1.55 24.67
N LYS A 71 -35.54 -0.35 25.21
CA LYS A 71 -36.54 0.55 25.81
C LYS A 71 -36.92 1.65 24.81
N LYS A 72 -38.20 2.03 24.85
CA LYS A 72 -38.95 2.92 23.96
C LYS A 72 -38.69 4.40 24.31
N TYR A 73 -38.66 5.25 23.29
CA TYR A 73 -38.45 6.71 23.37
C TYR A 73 -39.72 7.48 23.78
N GLN A 74 -39.53 8.63 24.44
CA GLN A 74 -40.46 9.74 24.50
C GLN A 74 -39.79 10.98 23.88
N GLU A 75 -40.59 11.74 23.12
CA GLU A 75 -40.20 12.90 22.30
C GLU A 75 -40.00 14.17 23.14
N GLU A 76 -38.94 14.94 22.87
CA GLU A 76 -38.97 16.43 22.82
C GLU A 76 -37.62 17.05 22.38
N ASN A 77 -37.72 18.12 21.56
CA ASN A 77 -36.71 19.10 21.10
C ASN A 77 -35.54 18.69 20.16
N VAL A 78 -35.77 18.91 18.86
CA VAL A 78 -34.97 18.46 17.69
C VAL A 78 -33.58 19.12 17.55
N ALA A 79 -33.29 20.25 18.21
CA ALA A 79 -31.99 20.94 18.08
C ALA A 79 -30.95 20.56 19.15
N GLU A 80 -31.37 20.18 20.36
CA GLU A 80 -30.48 19.71 21.43
C GLU A 80 -30.18 18.20 21.31
N LEU A 81 -31.15 17.43 20.80
CA LEU A 81 -31.04 16.00 20.53
C LEU A 81 -29.87 15.67 19.57
N VAL A 82 -29.69 16.44 18.50
CA VAL A 82 -28.62 16.19 17.50
C VAL A 82 -27.22 16.33 18.13
N ASN A 83 -27.07 17.19 19.15
CA ASN A 83 -25.79 17.38 19.86
C ASN A 83 -25.55 16.26 20.89
N GLU A 84 -26.59 15.82 21.62
CA GLU A 84 -26.48 14.69 22.54
C GLU A 84 -26.34 13.34 21.82
N GLU A 85 -27.00 13.12 20.68
CA GLU A 85 -26.82 11.92 19.85
C GLU A 85 -25.42 11.82 19.27
N LEU A 86 -24.84 12.95 18.83
CA LEU A 86 -23.46 13.00 18.36
C LEU A 86 -22.48 12.71 19.50
N LYS A 87 -22.66 13.33 20.66
CA LYS A 87 -21.86 13.06 21.88
C LYS A 87 -21.97 11.60 22.30
N GLN A 88 -23.17 11.03 22.27
CA GLN A 88 -23.42 9.66 22.66
C GLN A 88 -22.84 8.65 21.67
N SER A 89 -22.90 8.96 20.38
CA SER A 89 -22.24 8.19 19.32
C SER A 89 -20.71 8.19 19.50
N VAL A 90 -20.12 9.33 19.87
CA VAL A 90 -18.68 9.46 20.17
C VAL A 90 -18.30 8.68 21.43
N ILE A 91 -19.05 8.79 22.52
CA ILE A 91 -18.82 8.01 23.74
C ILE A 91 -18.92 6.51 23.45
N THR A 92 -19.96 6.10 22.73
CA THR A 92 -20.20 4.68 22.39
C THR A 92 -19.04 4.14 21.56
N ALA A 93 -18.59 4.87 20.54
CA ALA A 93 -17.42 4.49 19.76
C ALA A 93 -16.14 4.39 20.60
N MET A 94 -15.94 5.32 21.54
CA MET A 94 -14.79 5.29 22.47
C MET A 94 -14.85 4.13 23.46
N ARG A 95 -16.05 3.74 23.93
CA ARG A 95 -16.25 2.58 24.83
C ARG A 95 -15.90 1.25 24.15
N GLN A 96 -16.17 1.12 22.84
CA GLN A 96 -15.85 -0.07 22.05
C GLN A 96 -14.34 -0.24 21.80
N LEU A 97 -13.53 0.81 22.03
CA LEU A 97 -12.09 0.71 21.91
C LEU A 97 -11.47 -0.13 23.03
N LYS A 98 -10.48 -0.94 22.64
CA LYS A 98 -9.53 -1.56 23.57
C LYS A 98 -8.92 -0.47 24.45
N ILE A 99 -8.75 -0.74 25.74
CA ILE A 99 -8.22 0.24 26.70
C ILE A 99 -6.85 0.76 26.28
N ARG A 100 -5.99 -0.12 25.76
CA ARG A 100 -4.68 0.25 25.21
C ARG A 100 -4.78 1.23 24.03
N HIS A 101 -5.87 1.20 23.27
CA HIS A 101 -6.16 2.18 22.21
C HIS A 101 -6.64 3.52 22.79
N ARG A 102 -7.48 3.50 23.83
CA ARG A 102 -7.89 4.72 24.54
C ARG A 102 -6.71 5.43 25.22
N GLU A 103 -5.81 4.64 25.80
CA GLU A 103 -4.59 5.11 26.48
C GLU A 103 -3.67 5.87 25.51
N VAL A 104 -3.33 5.27 24.36
CA VAL A 104 -2.47 5.91 23.36
C VAL A 104 -3.12 7.16 22.74
N LEU A 105 -4.44 7.14 22.52
CA LEU A 105 -5.19 8.32 22.03
C LEU A 105 -5.15 9.43 23.07
N ALA A 106 -5.29 9.10 24.36
CA ALA A 106 -5.27 10.09 25.42
C ALA A 106 -3.89 10.77 25.55
N LEU A 107 -2.83 9.97 25.57
CA LEU A 107 -1.45 10.44 25.66
C LEU A 107 -1.08 11.34 24.47
N ARG A 108 -1.51 10.96 23.26
CA ARG A 108 -1.14 11.69 22.04
C ARG A 108 -2.02 12.91 21.77
N CYS A 109 -3.33 12.79 21.92
CA CYS A 109 -4.28 13.83 21.50
C CYS A 109 -4.58 14.87 22.59
N TYR A 110 -4.42 14.54 23.87
CA TYR A 110 -4.77 15.46 24.96
C TYR A 110 -3.61 15.79 25.89
N GLU A 111 -2.61 14.91 25.99
CA GLU A 111 -1.40 15.15 26.80
C GLU A 111 -0.20 15.60 25.93
N ASN A 112 -0.38 15.70 24.61
CA ASN A 112 0.62 16.15 23.63
C ASN A 112 1.98 15.43 23.72
N LYS A 113 2.00 14.16 24.14
CA LYS A 113 3.24 13.40 24.28
C LYS A 113 3.82 12.99 22.92
N SER A 114 5.15 13.01 22.82
CA SER A 114 5.89 12.44 21.69
C SER A 114 5.75 10.91 21.67
N TYR A 115 6.02 10.27 20.52
CA TYR A 115 5.97 8.81 20.46
C TYR A 115 7.04 8.15 21.35
N SER A 116 8.19 8.80 21.56
CA SER A 116 9.21 8.35 22.52
C SER A 116 8.70 8.38 23.96
N GLN A 117 8.05 9.47 24.38
CA GLN A 117 7.43 9.58 25.71
C GLN A 117 6.28 8.58 25.90
N ILE A 118 5.49 8.36 24.85
CA ILE A 118 4.42 7.34 24.85
C ILE A 118 5.02 5.94 24.98
N ALA A 119 6.13 5.65 24.28
CA ALA A 119 6.82 4.37 24.36
C ALA A 119 7.32 4.08 25.79
N ASP A 120 7.97 5.05 26.42
CA ASP A 120 8.44 4.96 27.80
C ASP A 120 7.30 4.70 28.79
N GLU A 121 6.15 5.33 28.57
CA GLU A 121 4.99 5.23 29.46
C GLU A 121 4.15 3.96 29.22
N MET A 122 4.09 3.51 27.97
CA MET A 122 3.35 2.32 27.54
C MET A 122 4.17 1.02 27.54
N ASP A 123 5.44 1.11 27.93
CA ASP A 123 6.39 -0.01 27.96
C ASP A 123 6.43 -0.74 26.61
N CYS A 124 6.71 0.03 25.56
CA CYS A 124 6.82 -0.47 24.19
C CYS A 124 7.85 0.33 23.41
N THR A 125 8.26 -0.13 22.23
CA THR A 125 9.16 0.64 21.37
C THR A 125 8.45 1.89 20.83
N GLU A 126 9.19 2.95 20.49
CA GLU A 126 8.63 4.17 19.87
C GLU A 126 7.80 3.85 18.62
N LEU A 127 8.27 2.89 17.83
CA LEU A 127 7.55 2.34 16.69
C LEU A 127 6.29 1.58 17.11
N GLY A 128 6.35 0.81 18.20
CA GLY A 128 5.19 0.18 18.83
C GLY A 128 4.12 1.20 19.26
N ALA A 129 4.53 2.34 19.83
CA ALA A 129 3.64 3.44 20.20
C ALA A 129 2.98 4.08 18.98
N ARG A 130 3.72 4.30 17.88
CA ARG A 130 3.20 4.80 16.59
C ARG A 130 2.14 3.87 16.00
N LEU A 131 2.47 2.59 15.87
CA LEU A 131 1.57 1.57 15.35
C LEU A 131 0.31 1.40 16.23
N LEU A 132 0.48 1.49 17.55
CA LEU A 132 -0.62 1.43 18.49
C LEU A 132 -1.56 2.64 18.35
N PHE A 133 -1.02 3.85 18.23
CA PHE A 133 -1.80 5.07 18.00
C PHE A 133 -2.58 5.01 16.69
N PHE A 134 -1.95 4.54 15.61
CA PHE A 134 -2.65 4.37 14.34
C PHE A 134 -3.79 3.34 14.43
N ARG A 135 -3.52 2.17 15.02
CA ARG A 135 -4.55 1.13 15.20
C ARG A 135 -5.70 1.65 16.05
N ALA A 136 -5.41 2.48 17.06
CA ALA A 136 -6.41 3.17 17.85
C ALA A 136 -7.26 4.13 17.00
N LYS A 137 -6.63 4.94 16.15
CA LYS A 137 -7.29 5.85 15.20
C LYS A 137 -8.22 5.13 14.23
N LYS A 138 -7.74 4.06 13.60
CA LYS A 138 -8.54 3.25 12.64
C LYS A 138 -9.68 2.52 13.33
N SER A 139 -9.43 1.97 14.52
CA SER A 139 -10.46 1.36 15.34
C SER A 139 -11.54 2.39 15.69
N LEU A 140 -11.16 3.61 16.08
CA LEU A 140 -12.11 4.68 16.39
C LEU A 140 -12.90 5.10 15.15
N ALA A 141 -12.25 5.30 14.00
CA ALA A 141 -12.94 5.64 12.75
C ALA A 141 -13.95 4.56 12.32
N LYS A 142 -13.61 3.27 12.51
CA LYS A 142 -14.52 2.14 12.25
C LYS A 142 -15.72 2.15 13.19
N GLU A 143 -15.50 2.38 14.48
CA GLU A 143 -16.59 2.45 15.45
C GLU A 143 -17.47 3.70 15.24
N LEU A 144 -16.90 4.85 14.88
CA LEU A 144 -17.67 6.04 14.51
C LEU A 144 -18.56 5.77 13.29
N ALA A 145 -18.03 5.09 12.26
CA ALA A 145 -18.82 4.69 11.09
C ALA A 145 -19.96 3.72 11.43
N ARG A 146 -19.75 2.81 12.38
CA ARG A 146 -20.80 1.91 12.89
C ARG A 146 -21.89 2.64 13.66
N ASN A 147 -21.55 3.78 14.26
CA ASN A 147 -22.48 4.66 14.97
C ASN A 147 -23.02 5.81 14.07
N GLY A 148 -23.02 5.62 12.74
CA GLY A 148 -23.65 6.56 11.80
C GLY A 148 -22.82 7.79 11.41
N LEU A 149 -21.56 7.88 11.84
CA LEU A 149 -20.70 9.05 11.56
C LEU A 149 -19.78 8.81 10.36
N GLY A 150 -19.78 9.72 9.38
CA GLY A 150 -19.00 9.60 8.13
C GLY A 150 -17.48 9.48 8.33
N LYS A 151 -16.77 9.00 7.31
CA LYS A 151 -15.32 8.70 7.34
C LYS A 151 -14.41 9.90 7.70
N GLY A 152 -14.91 11.14 7.60
CA GLY A 152 -14.22 12.37 8.00
C GLY A 152 -14.49 12.87 9.42
N SER A 153 -15.32 12.17 10.21
CA SER A 153 -15.78 12.62 11.54
C SER A 153 -14.77 12.43 12.67
N LEU A 154 -13.63 11.78 12.40
CA LEU A 154 -12.67 11.35 13.42
C LEU A 154 -12.03 12.51 14.21
N LEU A 155 -11.61 13.58 13.53
CA LEU A 155 -11.05 14.77 14.18
C LEU A 155 -12.10 15.46 15.04
N LEU A 156 -13.31 15.61 14.50
CA LEU A 156 -14.45 16.19 15.21
C LEU A 156 -14.82 15.38 16.45
N ALA A 157 -14.85 14.05 16.35
CA ALA A 157 -15.13 13.14 17.45
C ALA A 157 -14.09 13.24 18.58
N LEU A 158 -12.80 13.35 18.24
CA LEU A 158 -11.74 13.51 19.25
C LEU A 158 -11.81 14.89 19.93
N VAL A 159 -12.16 15.96 19.21
CA VAL A 159 -12.37 17.29 19.81
C VAL A 159 -13.59 17.28 20.74
N ILE A 160 -14.72 16.71 20.30
CA ILE A 160 -15.93 16.56 21.11
C ILE A 160 -15.62 15.76 22.37
N PHE A 161 -14.98 14.60 22.24
CA PHE A 161 -14.60 13.76 23.37
C PHE A 161 -13.66 14.48 24.33
N GLY A 162 -12.65 15.20 23.82
CA GLY A 162 -11.72 15.96 24.64
C GLY A 162 -12.41 17.04 25.47
N LYS A 163 -13.40 17.74 24.89
CA LYS A 163 -14.21 18.77 25.57
C LYS A 163 -15.14 18.18 26.62
N MET A 164 -15.81 17.07 26.30
CA MET A 164 -16.69 16.37 27.26
C MET A 164 -15.94 15.83 28.48
N THR A 165 -14.67 15.48 28.29
CA THR A 165 -13.84 14.86 29.34
C THR A 165 -12.85 15.83 29.99
N ALA A 166 -13.00 17.13 29.72
CA ALA A 166 -12.18 18.16 30.35
C ALA A 166 -12.63 18.39 31.80
N PRO A 167 -11.71 18.56 32.76
CA PRO A 167 -12.03 18.67 34.18
C PRO A 167 -12.74 20.00 34.53
N THR A 168 -12.59 21.04 33.72
CA THR A 168 -13.21 22.36 33.92
C THR A 168 -13.65 22.97 32.59
N LYS A 169 -14.61 23.91 32.63
CA LYS A 169 -15.04 24.67 31.44
C LYS A 169 -13.87 25.41 30.78
N ALA A 170 -12.92 25.93 31.56
CA ALA A 170 -11.70 26.58 31.06
C ALA A 170 -10.73 25.59 30.39
N ALA A 171 -10.63 24.35 30.88
CA ALA A 171 -9.85 23.31 30.21
C ALA A 171 -10.54 22.87 28.90
N ALA A 172 -11.87 22.84 28.85
CA ALA A 172 -12.64 22.48 27.66
C ALA A 172 -12.47 23.49 26.51
N THR A 173 -12.34 24.78 26.83
CA THR A 173 -12.08 25.83 25.83
C THR A 173 -10.70 25.70 25.17
N GLY A 174 -9.71 25.15 25.87
CA GLY A 174 -8.36 24.90 25.36
C GLY A 174 -8.17 23.59 24.60
N VAL A 175 -9.20 22.73 24.49
CA VAL A 175 -9.09 21.47 23.73
C VAL A 175 -9.13 21.77 22.24
N SER A 176 -7.96 21.68 21.61
CA SER A 176 -7.79 21.69 20.16
C SER A 176 -6.92 20.52 19.72
N ILE A 177 -7.35 19.79 18.68
CA ILE A 177 -6.55 18.75 18.05
C ILE A 177 -6.27 19.21 16.63
N THR A 178 -5.00 19.35 16.28
CA THR A 178 -4.59 19.70 14.92
C THR A 178 -4.60 18.45 14.04
N ALA A 179 -4.78 18.63 12.74
CA ALA A 179 -4.56 17.55 11.77
C ALA A 179 -3.15 16.95 11.90
N GLY A 180 -2.16 17.79 12.28
CA GLY A 180 -0.78 17.44 12.64
C GLY A 180 -0.65 16.29 13.65
N THR A 181 -1.50 16.27 14.68
CA THR A 181 -1.48 15.24 15.73
C THR A 181 -1.92 13.85 15.22
N MET A 182 -2.58 13.80 14.06
CA MET A 182 -3.10 12.56 13.45
C MET A 182 -2.09 11.84 12.54
N TYR A 183 -0.92 12.45 12.29
CA TYR A 183 0.17 11.87 11.49
C TYR A 183 1.03 10.89 12.32
N VAL A 184 1.50 9.83 11.65
CA VAL A 184 2.25 8.72 12.26
C VAL A 184 3.60 8.48 11.55
N GLY A 185 3.99 9.31 10.57
CA GLY A 185 5.22 9.20 9.78
C GLY A 185 6.47 9.84 10.40
N ALA A 186 7.62 9.74 9.71
CA ALA A 186 8.93 10.22 10.18
C ALA A 186 9.01 11.73 10.51
N ALA A 187 8.09 12.54 9.99
CA ALA A 187 7.95 13.96 10.32
C ALA A 187 7.26 14.23 11.68
N ALA A 188 6.80 13.20 12.40
CA ALA A 188 6.04 13.36 13.65
C ALA A 188 6.90 13.60 14.91
N SER A 189 8.22 13.76 14.75
CA SER A 189 9.21 13.86 15.84
C SER A 189 9.35 15.26 16.44
N VAL A 190 8.78 16.31 15.84
CA VAL A 190 8.91 17.68 16.35
C VAL A 190 7.55 18.22 16.81
N ILE A 191 7.29 18.14 18.12
CA ILE A 191 6.31 19.02 18.78
C ILE A 191 7.12 20.17 19.38
N GLY A 192 7.49 21.11 18.53
CA GLY A 192 8.22 22.32 18.89
C GLY A 192 7.92 23.39 17.86
N ALA A 193 6.98 24.28 18.21
CA ALA A 193 6.63 25.54 17.55
C ALA A 193 7.08 25.73 16.08
N VAL A 194 6.29 25.21 15.13
CA VAL A 194 6.20 25.83 13.79
C VAL A 194 4.72 25.90 13.42
N ILE A 195 4.22 27.13 13.44
CA ILE A 195 2.88 27.49 12.95
C ILE A 195 2.90 27.23 11.43
N SER A 196 2.19 26.20 10.97
CA SER A 196 1.84 26.04 9.56
C SER A 196 0.31 26.03 9.43
N THR A 197 -0.14 26.87 8.52
CA THR A 197 -1.44 27.51 8.49
C THR A 197 -2.50 26.61 7.83
N LYS A 198 -3.69 26.58 8.44
CA LYS A 198 -5.01 26.23 7.85
C LYS A 198 -5.41 24.75 7.78
N VAL A 199 -5.73 24.13 8.93
CA VAL A 199 -7.08 23.58 9.25
C VAL A 199 -7.14 23.42 10.78
N ILE A 200 -7.81 24.36 11.47
CA ILE A 200 -8.11 24.24 12.90
C ILE A 200 -9.63 24.12 13.02
N VAL A 201 -10.12 23.01 13.56
CA VAL A 201 -11.55 22.86 13.88
C VAL A 201 -11.76 23.39 15.30
N VAL A 202 -12.32 24.60 15.41
CA VAL A 202 -12.68 25.22 16.70
C VAL A 202 -14.21 25.15 16.85
N LEU A 203 -14.68 24.39 17.84
CA LEU A 203 -16.07 24.43 18.30
C LEU A 203 -16.19 25.51 19.39
N THR A 204 -16.57 26.75 19.09
CA THR A 204 -16.80 27.76 20.14
C THR A 204 -18.07 27.42 20.93
N ALA A 205 -17.95 27.43 22.26
CA ALA A 205 -19.02 27.08 23.18
C ALA A 205 -19.87 28.31 23.51
N ALA A 206 -20.83 28.64 22.64
CA ALA A 206 -22.07 29.34 22.94
C ALA A 206 -22.91 29.32 21.65
N ALA A 207 -24.10 28.73 21.73
CA ALA A 207 -25.21 28.74 20.76
C ALA A 207 -24.93 29.02 19.26
N ALA A 208 -25.44 28.12 18.41
CA ALA A 208 -25.50 28.12 16.95
C ALA A 208 -24.33 27.44 16.21
N ILE A 209 -24.69 26.34 15.53
CA ILE A 209 -23.89 25.67 14.50
C ILE A 209 -23.72 26.66 13.34
N THR A 210 -22.55 27.24 13.17
CA THR A 210 -22.17 27.89 11.90
C THR A 210 -21.14 27.04 11.18
N VAL A 211 -21.62 26.24 10.23
CA VAL A 211 -20.82 25.71 9.13
C VAL A 211 -20.33 26.93 8.34
N SER A 212 -19.13 27.42 8.64
CA SER A 212 -18.57 28.59 7.95
C SER A 212 -17.74 28.13 6.74
N SER A 213 -18.45 28.00 5.62
CA SER A 213 -18.08 28.23 4.21
C SER A 213 -16.61 28.14 3.76
N VAL A 214 -16.39 27.25 2.78
CA VAL A 214 -15.31 27.28 1.79
C VAL A 214 -15.33 28.63 1.04
N MET A 215 -14.24 29.40 1.09
CA MET A 215 -14.04 30.51 0.16
C MET A 215 -13.40 29.99 -1.13
N VAL A 216 -14.22 29.82 -2.17
CA VAL A 216 -13.78 29.84 -3.57
C VAL A 216 -13.95 31.28 -4.05
N GLY A 217 -12.86 31.89 -4.51
CA GLY A 217 -12.85 33.19 -5.20
C GLY A 217 -12.48 33.02 -6.68
N PRO A 218 -13.18 33.67 -7.65
CA PRO A 218 -13.13 33.30 -9.08
C PRO A 218 -12.44 34.31 -10.02
N LYS A 219 -12.17 33.84 -11.26
CA LYS A 219 -12.13 34.58 -12.57
C LYS A 219 -10.87 35.44 -12.85
N ILE A 220 -10.27 35.55 -14.06
CA ILE A 220 -10.75 35.54 -15.47
C ILE A 220 -9.62 35.07 -16.44
N ALA A 221 -10.01 34.48 -17.58
CA ALA A 221 -9.23 34.10 -18.77
C ALA A 221 -8.61 35.31 -19.50
N GLU A 222 -7.54 35.20 -20.28
CA GLU A 222 -7.52 35.05 -21.76
C GLU A 222 -6.18 35.71 -22.14
N THR A 223 -5.26 35.15 -22.93
CA THR A 223 -5.32 35.12 -24.39
C THR A 223 -4.09 34.34 -24.91
N ALA A 224 -4.26 33.80 -26.10
CA ALA A 224 -3.50 32.77 -26.79
C ALA A 224 -2.10 33.13 -27.31
N LYS A 225 -1.49 32.07 -27.88
CA LYS A 225 -0.42 32.00 -28.90
C LYS A 225 1.01 31.89 -28.38
N ASN A 226 1.52 30.66 -28.42
CA ASN A 226 2.54 30.23 -29.38
C ASN A 226 2.84 28.73 -29.19
N LEU A 227 2.65 27.92 -30.24
CA LEU A 227 3.38 26.66 -30.40
C LEU A 227 4.85 27.00 -30.71
N PRO A 228 5.80 26.23 -30.19
CA PRO A 228 6.70 25.55 -31.13
C PRO A 228 7.00 24.09 -30.76
N GLU A 229 7.05 23.29 -31.83
CA GLU A 229 8.01 22.23 -32.17
C GLU A 229 8.25 21.04 -31.20
N LEU A 230 7.89 19.85 -31.72
CA LEU A 230 8.38 18.56 -31.26
C LEU A 230 9.92 18.58 -31.20
N SER A 231 10.47 18.53 -29.99
CA SER A 231 11.87 18.18 -29.75
C SER A 231 11.96 16.77 -29.18
N THR A 232 12.38 15.85 -30.04
CA THR A 232 12.91 14.52 -29.75
C THR A 232 14.22 14.63 -28.94
N SER A 233 14.15 14.79 -27.62
CA SER A 233 15.36 14.74 -26.78
C SER A 233 15.10 14.56 -25.27
N HIS A 234 14.29 13.59 -24.86
CA HIS A 234 14.22 13.18 -23.45
C HIS A 234 14.54 11.70 -23.26
N ILE A 235 15.73 11.29 -23.72
CA ILE A 235 16.49 10.27 -23.01
C ILE A 235 16.78 10.88 -21.62
N LEU A 236 15.91 10.62 -20.64
CA LEU A 236 16.27 10.83 -19.24
C LEU A 236 17.40 9.85 -18.94
N LYS A 237 18.65 10.32 -19.14
CA LYS A 237 19.84 9.74 -18.54
C LYS A 237 19.56 9.67 -17.05
N THR A 238 19.24 8.48 -16.56
CA THR A 238 19.24 8.19 -15.14
C THR A 238 20.65 8.49 -14.65
N PRO A 239 20.87 9.50 -13.77
CA PRO A 239 22.18 9.68 -13.21
C PRO A 239 22.32 8.62 -12.12
N ALA A 240 22.93 7.49 -12.46
CA ALA A 240 23.77 6.76 -11.52
C ALA A 240 24.97 7.64 -11.17
N LYS A 241 24.74 8.69 -10.37
CA LYS A 241 25.79 9.17 -9.48
C LYS A 241 25.67 8.34 -8.22
N SER A 242 26.76 7.65 -7.87
CA SER A 242 26.98 7.12 -6.53
C SER A 242 26.82 8.27 -5.54
N TYR A 243 25.85 8.16 -4.66
CA TYR A 243 25.63 9.10 -3.57
C TYR A 243 26.09 8.40 -2.28
N GLU A 244 26.87 9.09 -1.46
CA GLU A 244 27.30 8.62 -0.13
C GLU A 244 26.10 8.59 0.84
N GLY A 245 25.98 7.54 1.66
CA GLY A 245 25.05 7.47 2.81
C GLY A 245 24.13 6.24 2.90
N VAL A 246 23.29 6.20 3.94
CA VAL A 246 22.35 5.08 4.19
C VAL A 246 21.06 5.21 3.36
N GLU A 247 20.71 4.13 2.68
CA GLU A 247 19.46 3.95 1.95
C GLU A 247 18.48 3.09 2.74
N GLU A 248 17.22 3.51 2.79
CA GLU A 248 16.10 2.77 3.38
C GLU A 248 15.05 2.47 2.31
N CYS A 249 14.80 1.18 2.07
CA CYS A 249 13.84 0.66 1.10
C CYS A 249 12.68 -0.03 1.82
N CYS A 250 11.46 0.47 1.61
CA CYS A 250 10.22 -0.08 2.15
C CYS A 250 9.44 -0.82 1.05
N TYR A 251 9.06 -2.05 1.32
CA TYR A 251 8.30 -2.94 0.44
C TYR A 251 6.98 -3.32 1.10
N PHE A 252 5.86 -2.90 0.52
CA PHE A 252 4.53 -3.18 1.05
C PHE A 252 3.75 -4.13 0.15
N PHE A 253 3.22 -5.20 0.74
CA PHE A 253 2.51 -6.28 0.06
C PHE A 253 1.05 -6.32 0.56
N PRO A 254 0.11 -5.61 -0.10
CA PRO A 254 -1.29 -5.54 0.32
C PRO A 254 -1.99 -6.91 0.31
N GLU A 255 -1.70 -7.76 -0.69
CA GLU A 255 -2.37 -9.06 -0.86
C GLU A 255 -1.52 -10.26 -0.42
N GLY A 256 -0.29 -10.02 0.02
CA GLY A 256 0.70 -11.06 0.36
C GLY A 256 1.89 -11.07 -0.60
N ILE A 257 2.89 -11.91 -0.31
CA ILE A 257 4.20 -11.88 -0.97
C ILE A 257 4.19 -12.27 -2.46
N SER A 258 3.18 -13.03 -2.88
CA SER A 258 2.97 -13.42 -4.29
C SER A 258 2.11 -12.41 -5.05
N GLY A 259 1.61 -11.38 -4.37
CA GLY A 259 0.74 -10.34 -4.91
C GLY A 259 1.50 -9.08 -5.36
N PRO A 260 0.81 -7.94 -5.52
CA PRO A 260 1.44 -6.68 -5.85
C PRO A 260 2.34 -6.18 -4.71
N VAL A 261 3.35 -5.37 -5.08
CA VAL A 261 4.27 -4.72 -4.14
C VAL A 261 4.33 -3.22 -4.38
N MET A 262 4.33 -2.43 -3.32
CA MET A 262 4.57 -0.99 -3.36
C MET A 262 5.97 -0.76 -2.81
N ILE A 263 6.74 0.12 -3.46
CA ILE A 263 8.16 0.35 -3.13
C ILE A 263 8.44 1.82 -2.86
N ARG A 264 9.01 2.12 -1.69
CA ARG A 264 9.45 3.47 -1.33
C ARG A 264 10.92 3.43 -0.98
N GLN A 265 11.70 4.29 -1.62
CA GLN A 265 13.14 4.41 -1.43
C GLN A 265 13.44 5.79 -0.84
N ILE A 266 13.99 5.78 0.36
CA ILE A 266 14.38 6.96 1.13
C ILE A 266 15.89 6.96 1.23
N GLN A 267 16.49 8.11 0.99
CA GLN A 267 17.92 8.28 1.21
C GLN A 267 18.15 9.27 2.35
N ARG A 268 19.09 8.96 3.23
CA ARG A 268 19.50 9.83 4.33
C ARG A 268 20.85 10.45 3.97
N ASN A 269 20.90 11.77 3.93
CA ASN A 269 22.17 12.48 3.82
C ASN A 269 22.85 12.49 5.20
N GLU A 270 24.06 11.93 5.27
CA GLU A 270 24.77 11.74 6.55
C GLU A 270 25.22 13.06 7.18
N GLN A 271 25.63 14.03 6.36
CA GLN A 271 26.13 15.33 6.83
C GLN A 271 25.02 16.22 7.41
N THR A 272 23.84 16.22 6.79
CA THR A 272 22.71 17.08 7.18
C THR A 272 21.66 16.36 8.01
N ASN A 273 21.77 15.04 8.12
CA ASN A 273 20.80 14.15 8.74
C ASN A 273 19.37 14.20 8.14
N LYS A 274 19.20 14.86 6.98
CA LYS A 274 17.91 15.00 6.30
C LYS A 274 17.63 13.76 5.44
N THR A 275 16.38 13.31 5.46
CA THR A 275 15.88 12.24 4.60
C THR A 275 15.11 12.82 3.41
N TYR A 276 15.25 12.21 2.24
CA TYR A 276 14.46 12.55 1.07
C TYR A 276 13.94 11.29 0.38
N CYS A 277 12.65 11.28 0.04
CA CYS A 277 12.08 10.22 -0.79
C CYS A 277 12.54 10.38 -2.24
N ARG A 278 13.42 9.47 -2.67
CA ARG A 278 13.97 9.44 -4.02
C ARG A 278 12.98 8.86 -5.04
N ARG A 279 12.31 7.78 -4.61
CA ARG A 279 11.34 7.03 -5.41
C ARG A 279 10.18 6.59 -4.54
N LEU A 280 8.98 6.72 -5.08
CA LEU A 280 7.74 6.28 -4.45
C LEU A 280 6.87 5.60 -5.49
N GLN A 281 6.62 4.31 -5.33
CA GLN A 281 5.67 3.53 -6.13
C GLN A 281 4.56 3.07 -5.20
N ASN A 282 3.43 3.77 -5.25
CA ASN A 282 2.24 3.42 -4.48
C ASN A 282 1.21 2.72 -5.38
N ASP A 283 0.02 2.44 -4.85
CA ASP A 283 -1.06 1.76 -5.56
C ASP A 283 -1.57 2.51 -6.79
N SER A 284 -1.29 3.81 -6.88
CA SER A 284 -1.91 4.72 -7.83
C SER A 284 -0.91 5.26 -8.86
N MET A 285 0.36 5.45 -8.48
CA MET A 285 1.34 6.24 -9.25
C MET A 285 2.79 5.86 -8.94
N ASN A 286 3.68 6.16 -9.90
CA ASN A 286 5.13 6.06 -9.78
C ASN A 286 5.74 7.47 -9.77
N TYR A 287 6.43 7.82 -8.70
CA TYR A 287 7.07 9.13 -8.53
C TYR A 287 8.58 8.99 -8.44
N TYR A 288 9.27 9.92 -9.09
CA TYR A 288 10.72 10.03 -9.10
C TYR A 288 11.14 11.47 -8.81
N THR A 289 12.13 11.67 -7.94
CA THR A 289 12.68 13.01 -7.68
C THR A 289 13.99 13.23 -8.40
N ASN A 290 14.13 14.38 -9.07
CA ASN A 290 15.40 14.84 -9.62
C ASN A 290 15.47 16.37 -9.61
N GLY A 291 16.59 16.94 -9.18
CA GLY A 291 16.85 18.38 -9.19
C GLY A 291 15.77 19.22 -8.48
N GLY A 292 15.24 18.73 -7.35
CA GLY A 292 14.18 19.41 -6.59
C GLY A 292 12.79 19.40 -7.26
N LYS A 293 12.59 18.58 -8.30
CA LYS A 293 11.30 18.36 -8.97
C LYS A 293 10.83 16.93 -8.76
N VAL A 294 9.53 16.72 -8.81
CA VAL A 294 8.89 15.40 -8.76
C VAL A 294 8.32 15.10 -10.14
N PHE A 295 8.73 13.97 -10.70
CA PHE A 295 8.26 13.45 -11.98
C PHE A 295 7.32 12.29 -11.74
N ILE A 296 6.25 12.24 -12.53
CA ILE A 296 5.36 11.11 -12.62
C ILE A 296 5.52 10.55 -14.03
N ASN A 297 6.01 9.32 -14.14
CA ASN A 297 6.32 8.66 -15.40
C ASN A 297 5.44 7.41 -15.58
N ASN A 298 5.40 6.91 -16.82
CA ASN A 298 4.71 5.68 -17.17
C ASN A 298 5.32 4.46 -16.45
N ASN A 299 6.65 4.42 -16.41
CA ASN A 299 7.40 3.28 -15.92
C ASN A 299 7.60 3.20 -14.41
N ARG A 300 7.90 1.96 -14.01
CA ARG A 300 8.33 1.55 -12.67
C ARG A 300 9.84 1.57 -12.56
N MET A 301 10.34 1.27 -11.37
CA MET A 301 11.77 1.10 -11.17
C MET A 301 12.27 -0.17 -11.88
N TRP A 302 13.38 -0.04 -12.59
CA TRP A 302 14.26 -1.14 -12.99
C TRP A 302 15.71 -0.77 -12.66
N ALA A 303 16.60 -1.76 -12.65
CA ALA A 303 18.03 -1.53 -12.48
C ALA A 303 18.68 -1.13 -13.81
N GLU A 304 19.53 -0.09 -13.79
CA GLU A 304 20.16 0.44 -15.02
C GLU A 304 21.03 -0.60 -15.73
N ASP A 305 21.68 -1.48 -14.97
CA ASP A 305 22.50 -2.60 -15.45
C ASP A 305 21.67 -3.82 -15.88
N LEU A 306 20.33 -3.71 -15.85
CA LEU A 306 19.39 -4.79 -16.09
C LEU A 306 19.54 -5.96 -15.11
N SER A 307 20.04 -5.75 -13.90
CA SER A 307 19.84 -6.74 -12.83
C SER A 307 18.34 -6.88 -12.49
N VAL A 308 17.94 -8.07 -12.03
CA VAL A 308 16.58 -8.36 -11.58
C VAL A 308 16.39 -7.73 -10.21
N HIS A 309 15.29 -6.99 -10.05
CA HIS A 309 14.99 -6.39 -8.76
C HIS A 309 14.64 -7.46 -7.71
N ARG A 310 15.55 -7.67 -6.75
CA ARG A 310 15.39 -8.65 -5.66
C ARG A 310 14.51 -8.09 -4.54
N LEU A 311 13.40 -8.75 -4.28
CA LEU A 311 12.50 -8.39 -3.18
C LEU A 311 12.98 -9.04 -1.88
N PRO A 312 12.88 -8.40 -0.70
CA PRO A 312 13.33 -8.99 0.57
C PRO A 312 12.65 -10.34 0.88
N THR A 313 11.45 -10.56 0.36
CA THR A 313 10.64 -11.77 0.54
C THR A 313 10.96 -12.90 -0.44
N ASP A 314 11.86 -12.68 -1.40
CA ASP A 314 12.26 -13.72 -2.35
C ASP A 314 12.86 -14.93 -1.62
N SER A 315 12.42 -16.14 -2.01
CA SER A 315 12.89 -17.38 -1.39
C SER A 315 14.39 -17.59 -1.65
N ARG A 316 15.04 -18.35 -0.77
CA ARG A 316 16.47 -18.67 -0.93
C ARG A 316 16.76 -19.34 -2.28
N GLN A 317 15.92 -20.29 -2.69
CA GLN A 317 16.08 -20.99 -3.97
C GLN A 317 15.95 -20.03 -5.15
N PHE A 318 14.96 -19.13 -5.10
CA PHE A 318 14.74 -18.12 -6.13
C PHE A 318 15.94 -17.17 -6.27
N ARG A 319 16.50 -16.69 -5.14
CA ARG A 319 17.70 -15.83 -5.14
C ARG A 319 18.94 -16.52 -5.69
N ILE A 320 19.16 -17.79 -5.33
CA ILE A 320 20.27 -18.59 -5.84
C ILE A 320 20.17 -18.70 -7.36
N PHE A 321 18.97 -19.00 -7.87
CA PHE A 321 18.74 -19.07 -9.32
C PHE A 321 19.06 -17.74 -10.01
N LEU A 322 18.57 -16.60 -9.49
CA LEU A 322 18.89 -15.28 -10.05
C LEU A 322 20.39 -14.98 -10.02
N SER A 323 21.08 -15.29 -8.92
CA SER A 323 22.55 -15.10 -8.83
C SER A 323 23.31 -15.93 -9.86
N LEU A 324 22.89 -17.17 -10.11
CA LEU A 324 23.49 -18.01 -11.15
C LEU A 324 23.29 -17.41 -12.55
N VAL A 325 22.06 -16.97 -12.86
CA VAL A 325 21.73 -16.35 -14.16
C VAL A 325 22.53 -15.06 -14.38
N GLU A 326 22.69 -14.24 -13.34
CA GLU A 326 23.37 -12.94 -13.42
C GLU A 326 24.90 -13.02 -13.27
N GLY A 327 25.46 -14.20 -12.95
CA GLY A 327 26.89 -14.35 -12.65
C GLY A 327 27.34 -13.58 -11.39
N MET A 328 26.41 -13.30 -10.47
CA MET A 328 26.63 -12.51 -9.26
C MET A 328 26.78 -13.43 -8.04
N PRO A 329 27.57 -13.05 -7.01
CA PRO A 329 27.65 -13.85 -5.79
C PRO A 329 26.27 -13.98 -5.12
N ALA A 330 26.06 -15.11 -4.43
CA ALA A 330 24.82 -15.32 -3.68
C ALA A 330 24.73 -14.29 -2.53
N GLU A 331 23.66 -13.48 -2.53
CA GLU A 331 23.41 -12.56 -1.42
C GLU A 331 23.16 -13.34 -0.12
N PRO A 332 23.75 -12.90 1.02
CA PRO A 332 23.82 -13.71 2.22
C PRO A 332 22.51 -13.82 3.01
N GLU A 333 21.53 -12.93 2.82
CA GLU A 333 20.39 -12.83 3.74
C GLU A 333 19.01 -12.98 3.11
N TYR A 334 18.25 -13.90 3.68
CA TYR A 334 16.87 -14.26 3.35
C TYR A 334 15.97 -13.92 4.53
N VAL A 335 14.80 -13.36 4.23
CA VAL A 335 13.80 -12.99 5.23
C VAL A 335 12.66 -14.03 5.14
N PRO A 336 12.70 -15.13 5.91
CA PRO A 336 11.67 -16.16 5.85
C PRO A 336 10.29 -15.60 6.15
N CYS A 337 9.42 -15.56 5.15
CA CYS A 337 8.04 -15.12 5.30
C CYS A 337 7.11 -16.32 5.11
N THR A 338 6.25 -16.58 6.09
CA THR A 338 5.20 -17.58 5.94
C THR A 338 4.06 -17.00 5.12
N ASP A 339 3.75 -17.70 4.03
CA ASP A 339 2.80 -17.30 3.01
C ASP A 339 1.38 -17.21 3.61
N ARG A 340 0.78 -16.00 3.60
CA ARG A 340 -0.63 -15.62 3.91
C ARG A 340 -0.77 -14.24 4.59
N ALA A 341 0.32 -13.61 5.02
CA ALA A 341 0.25 -12.29 5.65
C ALA A 341 -0.10 -11.19 4.64
N ARG A 342 -1.40 -10.87 4.51
CA ARG A 342 -1.85 -9.62 3.85
C ARG A 342 -1.32 -8.41 4.60
N ASN A 343 -1.14 -7.30 3.89
CA ASN A 343 -0.69 -6.04 4.47
C ASN A 343 0.67 -6.15 5.19
N LEU A 344 1.60 -6.87 4.58
CA LEU A 344 2.97 -7.02 5.06
C LEU A 344 3.80 -5.82 4.60
N LEU A 345 4.56 -5.21 5.50
CA LEU A 345 5.59 -4.21 5.17
C LEU A 345 6.95 -4.76 5.61
N VAL A 346 7.92 -4.67 4.72
CA VAL A 346 9.32 -5.00 4.99
C VAL A 346 10.16 -3.76 4.71
N THR A 347 10.91 -3.30 5.70
CA THR A 347 11.86 -2.20 5.56
C THR A 347 13.27 -2.76 5.61
N VAL A 348 14.09 -2.40 4.63
CA VAL A 348 15.48 -2.83 4.47
C VAL A 348 16.36 -1.58 4.48
N ARG A 349 17.35 -1.53 5.35
CA ARG A 349 18.38 -0.49 5.35
C ARG A 349 19.68 -1.04 4.78
N ARG A 350 20.32 -0.27 3.89
CA ARG A 350 21.57 -0.61 3.24
C ARG A 350 22.54 0.56 3.31
N ASP A 351 23.82 0.24 3.40
CA ASP A 351 24.89 1.21 3.18
C ASP A 351 25.09 1.37 1.66
N ALA A 352 24.98 2.60 1.13
CA ALA A 352 25.12 2.84 -0.32
C ALA A 352 26.54 2.58 -0.83
N GLU A 353 27.56 2.65 0.02
CA GLU A 353 28.96 2.38 -0.35
C GLU A 353 29.31 0.89 -0.29
N LYS A 354 28.57 0.13 0.52
CA LYS A 354 28.72 -1.32 0.70
C LYS A 354 27.39 -1.98 0.39
N SER A 355 26.93 -1.88 -0.86
CA SER A 355 25.60 -2.31 -1.32
C SER A 355 25.18 -3.73 -0.91
N ASN A 356 26.14 -4.61 -0.58
CA ASN A 356 25.91 -5.96 -0.07
C ASN A 356 25.70 -6.08 1.46
N ASN A 357 25.90 -5.01 2.23
CA ASN A 357 25.72 -4.99 3.68
C ASN A 357 24.34 -4.40 4.02
N ILE A 358 23.36 -5.29 4.21
CA ILE A 358 22.10 -4.93 4.85
C ILE A 358 22.40 -4.57 6.31
N LEU A 359 22.04 -3.35 6.71
CA LEU A 359 22.26 -2.84 8.06
C LEU A 359 21.14 -3.28 9.01
N GLU A 360 19.89 -3.36 8.50
CA GLU A 360 18.72 -3.69 9.31
C GLU A 360 17.56 -4.17 8.41
N THR A 361 16.81 -5.19 8.86
CA THR A 361 15.52 -5.55 8.26
C THR A 361 14.42 -5.56 9.32
N VAL A 362 13.36 -4.78 9.11
CA VAL A 362 12.21 -4.68 10.03
C VAL A 362 10.93 -5.13 9.35
N ARG A 363 10.10 -5.91 10.06
CA ARG A 363 8.81 -6.42 9.57
C ARG A 363 7.65 -5.81 10.32
N HIS A 364 6.64 -5.41 9.57
CA HIS A 364 5.36 -4.95 10.12
C HIS A 364 4.20 -5.70 9.47
N TYR A 365 3.26 -6.15 10.29
CA TYR A 365 2.05 -6.84 9.86
C TYR A 365 0.82 -5.97 10.09
N ASN A 366 -0.15 -6.05 9.16
CA ASN A 366 -1.39 -5.27 9.17
C ASN A 366 -1.19 -3.76 8.99
N VAL A 367 -0.21 -3.38 8.17
CA VAL A 367 0.08 -1.98 7.80
C VAL A 367 -0.91 -1.51 6.72
N VAL A 368 -1.34 -0.24 6.76
CA VAL A 368 -2.05 0.35 5.62
C VAL A 368 -1.06 1.16 4.80
N GLU A 369 -1.08 0.98 3.49
CA GLU A 369 -0.20 1.68 2.55
C GLU A 369 -0.14 3.20 2.78
N GLU A 370 -1.32 3.81 2.98
CA GLU A 370 -1.55 5.23 3.24
C GLU A 370 -0.72 5.79 4.43
N GLU A 371 -0.16 4.94 5.28
CA GLU A 371 0.68 5.32 6.43
C GLU A 371 2.18 5.47 6.10
N PHE A 372 2.70 4.65 5.18
CA PHE A 372 4.15 4.54 4.91
C PHE A 372 4.55 5.07 3.53
N PHE A 373 3.59 5.13 2.62
CA PHE A 373 3.75 5.55 1.23
C PHE A 373 3.22 6.98 1.00
N GLN A 374 3.31 7.83 2.04
CA GLN A 374 3.12 9.26 1.89
C GLN A 374 4.39 9.90 1.33
N TYR A 375 4.22 10.87 0.45
CA TYR A 375 5.33 11.71 0.02
C TYR A 375 5.76 12.64 1.16
N ASP A 376 7.06 12.83 1.31
CA ASP A 376 7.68 13.77 2.25
C ASP A 376 8.33 14.96 1.53
N TRP A 377 7.99 15.17 0.25
CA TRP A 377 8.55 16.27 -0.54
C TRP A 377 8.13 17.64 0.02
N PRO A 378 9.02 18.64 0.01
CA PRO A 378 8.71 19.99 0.48
C PRO A 378 7.48 20.60 -0.20
N GLU A 379 6.75 21.43 0.55
CA GLU A 379 5.64 22.22 0.00
C GLU A 379 6.16 23.17 -1.11
N GLY A 380 5.44 23.26 -2.22
CA GLY A 380 5.89 24.01 -3.42
C GLY A 380 6.79 23.23 -4.39
N THR A 381 7.13 21.96 -4.10
CA THR A 381 7.87 21.10 -5.05
C THR A 381 7.13 21.00 -6.38
N LYS A 382 7.78 21.43 -7.48
CA LYS A 382 7.21 21.38 -8.82
C LYS A 382 6.98 19.93 -9.24
N ARG A 383 5.73 19.60 -9.57
CA ARG A 383 5.32 18.29 -10.11
C ARG A 383 5.21 18.35 -11.62
N ILE A 384 5.76 17.35 -12.29
CA ILE A 384 5.74 17.20 -13.75
C ILE A 384 5.16 15.82 -14.05
N ASP A 385 3.98 15.78 -14.69
CA ASP A 385 3.33 14.53 -15.08
C ASP A 385 3.57 14.23 -16.56
N ASN A 386 4.57 13.39 -16.82
CA ASN A 386 5.00 12.98 -18.15
C ASN A 386 4.16 11.84 -18.73
N ARG A 387 3.13 11.38 -18.00
CA ARG A 387 2.38 10.21 -18.43
C ARG A 387 1.57 10.49 -19.69
N ASP A 388 1.48 9.47 -20.54
CA ASP A 388 0.59 9.47 -21.69
C ASP A 388 -0.88 9.29 -21.26
N ALA A 389 -1.79 9.26 -22.24
CA ALA A 389 -3.22 9.19 -21.96
C ALA A 389 -3.62 7.88 -21.24
N MET A 390 -3.07 6.74 -21.66
CA MET A 390 -3.43 5.45 -21.09
C MET A 390 -2.88 5.26 -19.66
N HIS A 391 -1.68 5.76 -19.38
CA HIS A 391 -1.07 5.73 -18.05
C HIS A 391 -1.68 6.76 -17.10
N LYS A 392 -2.14 7.92 -17.59
CA LYS A 392 -2.95 8.87 -16.80
C LYS A 392 -4.28 8.25 -16.39
N ARG A 393 -4.92 7.52 -17.31
CA ARG A 393 -6.13 6.74 -17.04
C ARG A 393 -5.88 5.55 -16.10
N GLY A 394 -4.66 5.02 -16.07
CA GLY A 394 -4.23 3.94 -15.18
C GLY A 394 -4.63 2.53 -15.64
N TRP A 395 -5.21 2.40 -16.83
CA TRP A 395 -5.50 1.11 -17.49
C TRP A 395 -5.76 1.31 -18.98
N THR A 396 -5.63 0.22 -19.74
CA THR A 396 -5.97 0.22 -21.16
C THR A 396 -6.43 -1.14 -21.67
N CYS A 397 -6.88 -1.16 -22.91
CA CYS A 397 -7.12 -2.34 -23.71
C CYS A 397 -5.95 -2.58 -24.66
N PHE A 398 -5.71 -3.85 -25.00
CA PHE A 398 -4.64 -4.24 -25.92
C PHE A 398 -5.12 -5.28 -26.92
N LYS A 399 -4.45 -5.34 -28.08
CA LYS A 399 -4.66 -6.34 -29.13
C LYS A 399 -3.39 -7.16 -29.27
N ILE A 400 -3.55 -8.47 -29.46
CA ILE A 400 -2.48 -9.39 -29.82
C ILE A 400 -2.76 -9.90 -31.23
N THR A 401 -1.76 -9.81 -32.10
CA THR A 401 -1.82 -10.31 -33.48
C THR A 401 -0.53 -11.02 -33.82
N GLY A 402 -0.57 -12.10 -34.58
CA GLY A 402 0.65 -12.81 -34.93
C GLY A 402 0.42 -14.15 -35.58
N GLN A 403 1.47 -14.94 -35.64
CA GLN A 403 1.42 -16.33 -36.09
C GLN A 403 2.25 -17.20 -35.15
N ILE A 404 1.76 -18.41 -34.89
CA ILE A 404 2.46 -19.46 -34.15
C ILE A 404 2.22 -20.78 -34.88
N ASN A 405 3.28 -21.51 -35.21
CA ASN A 405 3.22 -22.77 -35.97
C ASN A 405 2.45 -22.67 -37.29
N GLY A 406 2.50 -21.51 -37.94
CA GLY A 406 1.75 -21.24 -39.18
C GLY A 406 0.25 -20.99 -38.98
N GLU A 407 -0.26 -21.05 -37.75
CA GLU A 407 -1.62 -20.66 -37.41
C GLU A 407 -1.69 -19.19 -37.01
N GLU A 408 -2.71 -18.47 -37.50
CA GLU A 408 -2.94 -17.09 -37.09
C GLU A 408 -3.34 -17.02 -35.61
N VAL A 409 -2.72 -16.07 -34.90
CA VAL A 409 -3.03 -15.77 -33.50
C VAL A 409 -3.62 -14.38 -33.41
N PHE A 410 -4.78 -14.29 -32.77
CA PHE A 410 -5.48 -13.04 -32.61
C PHE A 410 -6.20 -12.96 -31.28
N GLY A 411 -6.09 -11.83 -30.58
CA GLY A 411 -6.71 -11.67 -29.29
C GLY A 411 -6.85 -10.24 -28.82
N TYR A 412 -7.61 -10.11 -27.75
CA TYR A 412 -7.85 -8.85 -27.06
C TYR A 412 -7.67 -9.03 -25.57
N GLY A 413 -7.38 -7.94 -24.89
CA GLY A 413 -7.30 -7.93 -23.44
C GLY A 413 -7.48 -6.56 -22.84
N ARG A 414 -7.46 -6.56 -21.51
CA ARG A 414 -7.39 -5.36 -20.69
C ARG A 414 -6.24 -5.50 -19.71
N ILE A 415 -5.54 -4.40 -19.49
CA ILE A 415 -4.40 -4.33 -18.59
C ILE A 415 -4.50 -3.08 -17.72
N PRO A 416 -4.54 -3.21 -16.39
CA PRO A 416 -4.36 -2.10 -15.48
C PRO A 416 -2.87 -1.78 -15.34
N PHE A 417 -2.54 -0.49 -15.33
CA PHE A 417 -1.18 -0.04 -15.10
C PHE A 417 -0.87 0.12 -13.62
N VAL A 418 -1.85 0.28 -12.75
CA VAL A 418 -1.65 0.52 -11.32
C VAL A 418 -2.62 -0.31 -10.48
N TYR A 419 -2.22 -0.67 -9.26
CA TYR A 419 -2.97 -1.60 -8.41
C TYR A 419 -4.35 -1.05 -8.02
N GLN A 420 -4.47 0.25 -7.79
CA GLN A 420 -5.74 0.93 -7.51
C GLN A 420 -6.77 0.66 -8.62
N MET A 421 -6.32 0.71 -9.88
CA MET A 421 -7.19 0.48 -11.04
C MET A 421 -7.48 -1.01 -11.26
N TYR A 422 -6.58 -1.91 -10.88
CA TYR A 422 -6.80 -3.37 -11.03
C TYR A 422 -8.10 -3.85 -10.37
N ARG A 423 -8.50 -3.26 -9.24
CA ARG A 423 -9.74 -3.66 -8.53
C ARG A 423 -11.02 -3.36 -9.30
N SER A 424 -11.04 -2.30 -10.11
CA SER A 424 -12.19 -1.91 -10.94
C SER A 424 -12.05 -2.34 -12.40
N HIS A 425 -10.81 -2.52 -12.86
CA HIS A 425 -10.43 -2.82 -14.23
C HIS A 425 -9.44 -4.00 -14.24
N TYR A 426 -9.90 -5.15 -13.72
CA TYR A 426 -9.09 -6.36 -13.64
C TYR A 426 -8.51 -6.75 -15.00
N ALA A 427 -7.30 -7.31 -14.96
CA ALA A 427 -6.63 -7.78 -16.16
C ALA A 427 -7.34 -9.02 -16.72
N TRP A 428 -7.49 -9.11 -18.03
CA TRP A 428 -8.06 -10.28 -18.71
C TRP A 428 -7.50 -10.39 -20.13
N ILE A 429 -7.51 -11.60 -20.68
CA ILE A 429 -7.09 -11.89 -22.06
C ILE A 429 -8.03 -12.90 -22.69
N ARG A 430 -8.31 -12.71 -23.98
CA ARG A 430 -8.97 -13.68 -24.85
C ARG A 430 -8.12 -13.81 -26.11
N LEU A 431 -7.56 -14.99 -26.33
CA LEU A 431 -6.63 -15.28 -27.43
C LEU A 431 -7.16 -16.45 -28.24
N LYS A 432 -7.29 -16.30 -29.55
CA LYS A 432 -7.59 -17.37 -30.49
C LYS A 432 -6.31 -17.77 -31.22
N VAL A 433 -6.13 -19.06 -31.41
CA VAL A 433 -5.00 -19.66 -32.11
C VAL A 433 -5.58 -20.59 -33.16
N GLY A 434 -5.43 -20.21 -34.43
CA GLY A 434 -6.09 -20.88 -35.54
C GLY A 434 -7.62 -20.87 -35.43
N LYS A 435 -8.26 -21.89 -36.01
CA LYS A 435 -9.73 -22.04 -35.98
C LYS A 435 -10.26 -22.77 -34.75
N GLU A 436 -9.39 -23.48 -34.04
CA GLU A 436 -9.81 -24.52 -33.10
C GLU A 436 -9.62 -24.14 -31.64
N LEU A 437 -8.60 -23.34 -31.32
CA LEU A 437 -8.20 -23.10 -29.93
C LEU A 437 -8.53 -21.67 -29.49
N GLU A 438 -9.18 -21.55 -28.34
CA GLU A 438 -9.48 -20.26 -27.69
C GLU A 438 -9.06 -20.31 -26.21
N ILE A 439 -8.13 -19.44 -25.83
CA ILE A 439 -7.65 -19.24 -24.46
C ILE A 439 -8.38 -18.04 -23.88
N VAL A 440 -8.94 -18.18 -22.68
CA VAL A 440 -9.64 -17.09 -21.99
C VAL A 440 -9.18 -17.04 -20.54
N ASP A 441 -8.73 -15.89 -20.08
CA ASP A 441 -8.39 -15.63 -18.68
C ASP A 441 -9.08 -14.35 -18.22
N SER A 442 -9.80 -14.44 -17.09
CA SER A 442 -10.58 -13.35 -16.52
C SER A 442 -10.53 -13.42 -14.98
N VAL A 443 -11.15 -12.44 -14.30
CA VAL A 443 -11.27 -12.46 -12.83
C VAL A 443 -11.97 -13.72 -12.28
N ASP A 444 -12.86 -14.34 -13.06
CA ASP A 444 -13.64 -15.51 -12.64
C ASP A 444 -12.86 -16.82 -12.76
N GLY A 445 -11.69 -16.79 -13.41
CA GLY A 445 -10.89 -17.97 -13.73
C GLY A 445 -10.34 -17.93 -15.15
N ALA A 446 -9.67 -19.00 -15.54
CA ALA A 446 -9.12 -19.17 -16.87
C ALA A 446 -9.50 -20.52 -17.48
N SER A 447 -9.56 -20.60 -18.80
CA SER A 447 -9.97 -21.79 -19.53
C SER A 447 -9.40 -21.85 -20.93
N ILE A 448 -9.23 -23.08 -21.42
CA ILE A 448 -8.91 -23.36 -22.82
C ILE A 448 -10.12 -24.07 -23.43
N TYR A 449 -10.55 -23.57 -24.58
CA TYR A 449 -11.61 -24.13 -25.39
C TYR A 449 -11.04 -24.67 -26.69
N GLY A 450 -11.56 -25.83 -27.11
CA GLY A 450 -11.31 -26.43 -28.41
C GLY A 450 -12.43 -26.13 -29.42
N PRO A 451 -12.49 -26.92 -30.51
CA PRO A 451 -13.53 -26.82 -31.53
C PRO A 451 -14.94 -26.77 -30.93
N ASN A 452 -15.82 -25.98 -31.55
CA ASN A 452 -17.20 -25.77 -31.08
C ASN A 452 -17.32 -25.28 -29.63
N ARG A 453 -16.29 -24.59 -29.11
CA ARG A 453 -16.20 -24.13 -27.71
C ARG A 453 -16.31 -25.26 -26.68
N LYS A 454 -15.84 -26.46 -27.02
CA LYS A 454 -15.70 -27.55 -26.04
C LYS A 454 -14.67 -27.13 -24.99
N LEU A 455 -15.04 -27.19 -23.72
CA LEU A 455 -14.12 -26.89 -22.61
C LEU A 455 -13.07 -28.01 -22.50
N LEU A 456 -11.78 -27.66 -22.61
CA LEU A 456 -10.67 -28.61 -22.57
C LEU A 456 -9.94 -28.60 -21.23
N ALA A 457 -9.72 -27.42 -20.66
CA ALA A 457 -9.03 -27.27 -19.38
C ALA A 457 -9.48 -25.99 -18.67
N THR A 458 -9.37 -25.98 -17.35
CA THR A 458 -9.63 -24.80 -16.50
C THR A 458 -8.49 -24.56 -15.53
N TYR A 459 -8.25 -23.29 -15.20
CA TYR A 459 -7.17 -22.85 -14.34
C TYR A 459 -7.63 -21.68 -13.46
N PRO A 460 -6.92 -21.39 -12.36
CA PRO A 460 -7.12 -20.16 -11.60
C PRO A 460 -6.95 -18.90 -12.46
N SER A 461 -7.62 -17.83 -12.04
CA SER A 461 -7.49 -16.49 -12.65
C SER A 461 -6.03 -16.03 -12.71
N GLY A 462 -5.64 -15.40 -13.81
CA GLY A 462 -4.30 -14.86 -14.05
C GLY A 462 -3.27 -15.89 -14.53
N SER A 463 -3.67 -17.15 -14.74
CA SER A 463 -2.77 -18.22 -15.20
C SER A 463 -2.12 -17.93 -16.55
N PHE A 464 -2.86 -17.33 -17.50
CA PHE A 464 -2.36 -16.94 -18.83
C PHE A 464 -1.93 -15.48 -18.92
N MET A 465 -1.91 -14.76 -17.78
CA MET A 465 -1.29 -13.44 -17.69
C MET A 465 0.20 -13.52 -17.32
N LYS A 466 0.66 -14.66 -16.81
CA LYS A 466 2.07 -14.96 -16.54
C LYS A 466 2.88 -14.88 -17.84
N GLY A 467 4.02 -14.20 -17.82
CA GLY A 467 4.82 -13.90 -19.02
C GLY A 467 4.32 -12.73 -19.88
N LEU A 468 3.17 -12.12 -19.58
CA LEU A 468 2.75 -10.87 -20.20
C LEU A 468 3.12 -9.67 -19.31
N ALA A 469 2.91 -8.45 -19.80
CA ALA A 469 3.05 -7.24 -19.00
C ALA A 469 2.11 -7.28 -17.79
N ARG A 470 2.66 -7.10 -16.58
CA ARG A 470 1.88 -7.03 -15.33
C ARG A 470 2.24 -5.84 -14.45
N PRO A 471 2.19 -4.61 -15.00
CA PRO A 471 2.59 -3.39 -14.31
C PRO A 471 1.87 -3.22 -12.96
N TRP A 472 0.57 -3.53 -12.86
CA TRP A 472 -0.16 -3.40 -11.58
C TRP A 472 0.43 -4.22 -10.40
N MET A 473 1.32 -5.17 -10.65
CA MET A 473 2.07 -5.89 -9.61
C MET A 473 3.13 -5.03 -8.91
N GLY A 474 3.39 -3.81 -9.40
CA GLY A 474 4.32 -2.88 -8.76
C GLY A 474 5.79 -3.08 -9.12
N LEU A 475 6.08 -4.06 -9.97
CA LEU A 475 7.39 -4.30 -10.58
C LEU A 475 7.36 -3.92 -12.05
N HIS A 476 8.50 -3.46 -12.58
CA HIS A 476 8.63 -3.21 -14.01
C HIS A 476 8.40 -4.50 -14.82
N THR A 477 7.86 -4.36 -16.02
CA THR A 477 7.48 -5.47 -16.92
C THR A 477 8.65 -6.43 -17.14
N ILE A 478 9.86 -5.88 -17.35
CA ILE A 478 11.10 -6.66 -17.46
C ILE A 478 11.36 -7.56 -16.23
N ASP A 479 11.10 -7.08 -15.02
CA ASP A 479 11.24 -7.88 -13.80
C ASP A 479 10.12 -8.92 -13.70
N THR A 480 8.87 -8.55 -14.02
CA THR A 480 7.77 -9.51 -13.94
C THR A 480 7.96 -10.73 -14.85
N ILE A 481 8.53 -10.54 -16.05
CA ILE A 481 8.81 -11.61 -17.01
C ILE A 481 9.95 -12.50 -16.51
N ARG A 482 11.09 -11.90 -16.14
CA ARG A 482 12.27 -12.63 -15.66
C ARG A 482 11.98 -13.39 -14.37
N ARG A 483 11.16 -12.81 -13.49
CA ARG A 483 10.74 -13.48 -12.27
C ARG A 483 9.77 -14.64 -12.54
N ASP A 484 8.88 -14.54 -13.52
CA ASP A 484 8.03 -15.68 -13.91
C ASP A 484 8.85 -16.82 -14.53
N ALA A 485 9.90 -16.49 -15.30
CA ALA A 485 10.87 -17.47 -15.80
C ALA A 485 11.62 -18.14 -14.65
N ALA A 486 12.16 -17.36 -13.71
CA ALA A 486 12.86 -17.86 -12.53
C ALA A 486 11.98 -18.73 -11.63
N GLU A 487 10.69 -18.44 -11.50
CA GLU A 487 9.73 -19.28 -10.74
C GLU A 487 9.62 -20.70 -11.33
N LYS A 488 9.91 -20.85 -12.63
CA LYS A 488 9.94 -22.12 -13.36
C LYS A 488 11.37 -22.60 -13.64
N SER A 489 12.38 -21.97 -13.05
CA SER A 489 13.80 -22.26 -13.29
C SER A 489 14.22 -22.19 -14.76
N ILE A 490 13.55 -21.32 -15.54
CA ILE A 490 13.86 -21.11 -16.97
C ILE A 490 14.98 -20.08 -17.06
N TRP A 491 16.07 -20.43 -17.76
CA TRP A 491 17.22 -19.53 -17.95
C TRP A 491 16.83 -18.33 -18.80
N PHE A 492 17.40 -17.16 -18.49
CA PHE A 492 17.16 -15.96 -19.27
C PHE A 492 18.37 -15.04 -19.36
N GLU A 493 18.38 -14.24 -20.41
CA GLU A 493 19.37 -13.19 -20.65
C GLU A 493 18.65 -11.88 -20.96
N SER A 494 19.29 -10.75 -20.68
CA SER A 494 18.70 -9.43 -20.93
C SER A 494 19.72 -8.48 -21.50
N ARG A 495 19.32 -7.69 -22.49
CA ARG A 495 20.16 -6.65 -23.10
C ARG A 495 19.32 -5.46 -23.51
N TYR A 496 19.90 -4.28 -23.53
CA TYR A 496 19.27 -3.15 -24.18
C TYR A 496 19.35 -3.27 -25.70
N SER A 497 18.30 -2.83 -26.38
CA SER A 497 18.38 -2.48 -27.80
C SER A 497 19.11 -1.13 -27.96
N SER A 498 19.55 -0.82 -29.19
CA SER A 498 20.19 0.47 -29.52
C SER A 498 19.40 1.66 -28.96
N GLY A 499 20.06 2.53 -28.19
CA GLY A 499 19.42 3.70 -27.56
C GLY A 499 18.83 3.48 -26.16
N ARG A 500 18.80 2.25 -25.63
CA ARG A 500 18.29 1.89 -24.28
C ARG A 500 16.81 2.20 -24.01
N GLU A 501 16.05 2.61 -25.01
CA GLU A 501 14.59 2.79 -24.89
C GLU A 501 13.85 1.46 -24.81
N LYS A 502 14.43 0.42 -25.40
CA LYS A 502 13.91 -0.94 -25.39
C LYS A 502 14.91 -1.92 -24.78
N ALA A 503 14.39 -2.98 -24.18
CA ALA A 503 15.18 -4.12 -23.76
C ALA A 503 14.65 -5.40 -24.38
N GLU A 504 15.58 -6.30 -24.68
CA GLU A 504 15.29 -7.66 -25.08
C GLU A 504 15.53 -8.60 -23.90
N VAL A 505 14.55 -9.47 -23.62
CA VAL A 505 14.70 -10.57 -22.66
C VAL A 505 14.55 -11.88 -23.43
N THR A 506 15.60 -12.69 -23.44
CA THR A 506 15.61 -14.00 -24.09
C THR A 506 15.45 -15.07 -23.03
N LEU A 507 14.36 -15.83 -23.07
CA LEU A 507 14.14 -17.01 -22.24
C LEU A 507 14.52 -18.26 -23.04
N ASN A 508 15.31 -19.15 -22.46
CA ASN A 508 15.77 -20.38 -23.12
C ASN A 508 15.18 -21.60 -22.40
N GLN A 509 14.44 -22.43 -23.12
CA GLN A 509 13.95 -23.71 -22.63
C GLN A 509 14.04 -24.76 -23.74
N GLU A 510 14.85 -25.79 -23.54
CA GLU A 510 15.05 -26.90 -24.49
C GLU A 510 15.36 -26.39 -25.92
N HIS A 511 14.45 -26.61 -26.87
CA HIS A 511 14.61 -26.26 -28.28
C HIS A 511 13.89 -24.96 -28.68
N ILE A 512 13.33 -24.23 -27.71
CA ILE A 512 12.53 -23.03 -27.91
C ILE A 512 13.14 -21.85 -27.16
N LYS A 513 13.26 -20.73 -27.86
CA LYS A 513 13.62 -19.44 -27.27
C LYS A 513 12.48 -18.46 -27.41
N LEU A 514 12.12 -17.80 -26.32
CA LEU A 514 11.19 -16.68 -26.33
C LEU A 514 11.98 -15.38 -26.19
N VAL A 515 11.89 -14.51 -27.18
CA VAL A 515 12.55 -13.20 -27.16
C VAL A 515 11.49 -12.11 -27.01
N TYR A 516 11.47 -11.47 -25.84
CA TYR A 516 10.58 -10.36 -25.53
C TYR A 516 11.23 -9.06 -25.98
N THR A 517 10.48 -8.19 -26.67
CA THR A 517 10.85 -6.78 -26.84
C THR A 517 9.99 -5.94 -25.91
N ILE A 518 10.63 -5.24 -24.99
CA ILE A 518 9.98 -4.46 -23.92
C ILE A 518 10.29 -2.99 -24.13
N ASP A 519 9.24 -2.16 -24.15
CA ASP A 519 9.39 -0.70 -24.07
C ASP A 519 9.61 -0.32 -22.60
N MET A 520 10.82 0.18 -22.31
CA MET A 520 11.25 0.50 -20.95
C MET A 520 10.62 1.79 -20.42
N GLN A 521 10.19 2.69 -21.30
CA GLN A 521 9.57 3.94 -20.89
C GLN A 521 8.08 3.76 -20.64
N ASN A 522 7.41 3.00 -21.50
CA ASN A 522 5.99 2.71 -21.38
C ASN A 522 5.68 1.49 -20.51
N ASP A 523 6.69 0.75 -20.01
CA ASP A 523 6.52 -0.39 -19.10
C ASP A 523 5.53 -1.44 -19.66
N ILE A 524 5.74 -1.82 -20.93
CA ILE A 524 4.89 -2.73 -21.70
C ILE A 524 5.72 -3.70 -22.56
N VAL A 525 5.14 -4.86 -22.86
CA VAL A 525 5.67 -5.78 -23.88
C VAL A 525 5.11 -5.37 -25.24
N GLU A 526 5.97 -5.10 -26.22
CA GLU A 526 5.55 -4.80 -27.59
C GLU A 526 5.47 -6.07 -28.45
N ARG A 527 6.36 -7.02 -28.21
CA ARG A 527 6.53 -8.19 -29.07
C ARG A 527 7.09 -9.38 -28.31
N ILE A 528 6.63 -10.57 -28.66
CA ILE A 528 7.19 -11.86 -28.23
C ILE A 528 7.51 -12.65 -29.49
N THR A 529 8.79 -12.94 -29.69
CA THR A 529 9.28 -13.74 -30.82
C THR A 529 9.59 -15.14 -30.33
N PHE A 530 9.11 -16.14 -31.05
CA PHE A 530 9.32 -17.56 -30.78
C PHE A 530 10.32 -18.09 -31.79
N VAL A 531 11.44 -18.60 -31.29
CA VAL A 531 12.51 -19.16 -32.11
C VAL A 531 12.62 -20.64 -31.77
N THR A 532 12.25 -21.48 -32.72
CA THR A 532 12.39 -22.95 -32.63
C THR A 532 13.59 -23.38 -33.44
N ASN A 533 14.44 -24.27 -32.90
CA ASN A 533 15.64 -24.73 -33.60
C ASN A 533 15.35 -25.44 -34.95
N ASP A 534 14.17 -26.05 -35.10
CA ASP A 534 13.84 -26.92 -36.23
C ASP A 534 13.20 -26.20 -37.43
N LYS A 535 12.75 -24.95 -37.24
CA LYS A 535 12.08 -24.17 -38.29
C LYS A 535 12.86 -22.87 -38.49
N ASN A 536 13.32 -22.61 -39.71
CA ASN A 536 13.78 -21.27 -40.13
C ASN A 536 12.66 -20.20 -40.04
N ALA A 537 11.46 -20.56 -39.57
CA ALA A 537 10.35 -19.67 -39.34
C ALA A 537 10.46 -19.06 -37.93
N THR A 538 10.40 -17.73 -37.87
CA THR A 538 10.32 -16.99 -36.62
C THR A 538 8.87 -16.59 -36.40
N ASP A 539 8.21 -17.26 -35.45
CA ASP A 539 6.84 -16.95 -35.08
C ASP A 539 6.83 -15.71 -34.17
N VAL A 540 5.83 -14.85 -34.32
CA VAL A 540 5.81 -13.54 -33.65
C VAL A 540 4.41 -13.23 -33.17
N LEU A 541 4.30 -12.82 -31.90
CA LEU A 541 3.13 -12.13 -31.36
C LEU A 541 3.47 -10.66 -31.15
N GLN A 542 2.69 -9.79 -31.80
CA GLN A 542 2.76 -8.35 -31.63
C GLN A 542 1.62 -7.87 -30.75
N ILE A 543 1.94 -7.00 -29.79
CA ILE A 543 1.00 -6.48 -28.81
C ILE A 543 0.90 -4.97 -28.98
N SER A 544 -0.31 -4.47 -29.19
CA SER A 544 -0.60 -3.04 -29.34
C SER A 544 -1.56 -2.56 -28.27
N TYR A 545 -1.32 -1.37 -27.72
CA TYR A 545 -2.07 -0.81 -26.59
C TYR A 545 -2.82 0.44 -27.04
N LEU A 546 -4.07 0.59 -26.58
CA LEU A 546 -4.94 1.68 -27.01
C LEU A 546 -4.68 2.95 -26.18
N GLN A 547 -4.28 4.05 -26.81
CA GLN A 547 -4.14 5.33 -26.11
C GLN A 547 -5.52 5.93 -25.77
N ASP A 548 -6.43 5.97 -26.75
CA ASP A 548 -7.82 6.37 -26.58
C ASP A 548 -8.76 5.14 -26.54
N ILE A 549 -9.74 5.19 -25.65
CA ILE A 549 -10.74 4.15 -25.42
C ILE A 549 -12.19 4.66 -25.54
N SER A 550 -12.37 5.92 -25.94
CA SER A 550 -13.69 6.57 -26.09
C SER A 550 -14.61 5.84 -27.08
N ARG A 551 -14.03 5.12 -28.05
CA ARG A 551 -14.72 4.36 -29.10
C ARG A 551 -14.38 2.87 -29.08
N ILE A 552 -14.32 2.28 -27.89
CA ILE A 552 -14.11 0.84 -27.77
C ILE A 552 -15.34 0.08 -28.33
N SER A 553 -15.07 -0.90 -29.19
CA SER A 553 -16.08 -1.83 -29.71
C SER A 553 -16.36 -2.96 -28.70
N GLY A 554 -17.46 -3.68 -28.90
CA GLY A 554 -17.89 -4.77 -27.99
C GLY A 554 -16.91 -5.95 -27.88
N GLU A 555 -15.86 -6.00 -28.72
CA GLU A 555 -14.80 -7.01 -28.67
C GLU A 555 -13.95 -6.94 -27.39
N PHE A 556 -13.90 -5.76 -26.75
CA PHE A 556 -13.19 -5.54 -25.49
C PHE A 556 -14.08 -5.71 -24.24
N ASN A 557 -15.26 -6.31 -24.39
CA ASN A 557 -16.04 -6.72 -23.23
C ASN A 557 -15.33 -7.87 -22.52
N ALA A 558 -15.18 -7.75 -21.20
CA ALA A 558 -14.54 -8.78 -20.41
C ALA A 558 -15.24 -10.13 -20.62
N PRO A 559 -14.50 -11.19 -20.98
CA PRO A 559 -15.10 -12.47 -21.29
C PRO A 559 -15.59 -13.17 -20.02
N LYS A 560 -16.69 -13.91 -20.13
CA LYS A 560 -17.13 -14.84 -19.09
C LYS A 560 -16.37 -16.16 -19.25
N VAL A 561 -15.95 -16.74 -18.14
CA VAL A 561 -15.22 -18.02 -18.12
C VAL A 561 -16.09 -19.11 -17.51
N ARG A 562 -16.12 -20.29 -18.13
CA ARG A 562 -16.74 -21.49 -17.57
C ARG A 562 -15.71 -22.24 -16.74
N THR A 563 -16.02 -22.49 -15.47
CA THR A 563 -15.15 -23.27 -14.58
C THR A 563 -15.70 -24.69 -14.42
N SER A 564 -14.80 -25.66 -14.22
CA SER A 564 -15.14 -27.05 -13.95
C SER A 564 -14.06 -27.69 -13.09
N LEU A 565 -14.43 -28.15 -11.89
CA LEU A 565 -13.48 -28.77 -10.96
C LEU A 565 -12.84 -30.04 -11.54
N SER A 566 -13.57 -30.81 -12.36
CA SER A 566 -13.05 -32.04 -12.98
C SER A 566 -12.01 -31.78 -14.08
N LEU A 567 -11.96 -30.55 -14.62
CA LEU A 567 -11.01 -30.13 -15.65
C LEU A 567 -10.00 -29.12 -15.09
N SER A 568 -9.90 -29.00 -13.77
CA SER A 568 -8.97 -28.07 -13.11
C SER A 568 -7.54 -28.59 -13.22
N LYS A 569 -6.67 -27.83 -13.88
CA LYS A 569 -5.24 -28.12 -14.00
C LYS A 569 -4.42 -27.17 -13.11
N THR A 570 -3.17 -27.55 -12.85
CA THR A 570 -2.21 -26.67 -12.17
C THR A 570 -1.82 -25.50 -13.09
N PRO A 571 -1.66 -24.27 -12.56
CA PRO A 571 -1.24 -23.14 -13.38
C PRO A 571 0.10 -23.41 -14.08
N PRO A 572 0.18 -23.24 -15.41
CA PRO A 572 1.42 -23.46 -16.16
C PRO A 572 2.49 -22.42 -15.82
N GLY A 573 2.13 -21.26 -15.25
CA GLY A 573 3.06 -20.12 -15.17
C GLY A 573 3.47 -19.70 -16.58
N ILE A 574 4.66 -19.11 -16.76
CA ILE A 574 5.12 -18.66 -18.09
C ILE A 574 5.27 -19.78 -19.12
N GLN A 575 5.30 -21.06 -18.69
CA GLN A 575 5.44 -22.22 -19.57
C GLN A 575 4.30 -22.35 -20.59
N TRP A 576 3.15 -21.71 -20.38
CA TRP A 576 2.06 -21.74 -21.37
C TRP A 576 2.48 -21.17 -22.72
N LEU A 577 3.40 -20.20 -22.76
CA LEU A 577 3.92 -19.64 -24.01
C LEU A 577 4.82 -20.65 -24.75
N PHE A 578 5.62 -21.42 -24.01
CA PHE A 578 6.43 -22.50 -24.59
C PHE A 578 5.53 -23.61 -25.13
N ARG A 579 4.56 -24.08 -24.34
CA ARG A 579 3.58 -25.09 -24.78
C ARG A 579 2.74 -24.63 -25.96
N LEU A 580 2.45 -23.32 -26.04
CA LEU A 580 1.76 -22.75 -27.19
C LEU A 580 2.62 -22.87 -28.46
N ALA A 581 3.92 -22.61 -28.36
CA ALA A 581 4.86 -22.76 -29.45
C ALA A 581 5.13 -24.23 -29.83
N GLU A 582 4.95 -25.16 -28.91
CA GLU A 582 5.04 -26.61 -29.17
C GLU A 582 3.73 -27.20 -29.72
N GLY A 583 2.61 -26.49 -29.56
CA GLY A 583 1.28 -27.04 -29.83
C GLY A 583 0.76 -28.00 -28.74
N THR A 584 1.41 -28.06 -27.58
CA THR A 584 1.13 -28.97 -26.45
C THR A 584 0.31 -28.31 -25.33
N LEU A 585 -0.30 -27.14 -25.58
CA LEU A 585 -0.97 -26.35 -24.55
C LEU A 585 -2.07 -27.10 -23.77
N VAL A 586 -2.74 -28.06 -24.42
CA VAL A 586 -3.85 -28.85 -23.86
C VAL A 586 -3.36 -30.11 -23.14
N GLU A 587 -2.10 -30.52 -23.36
CA GLU A 587 -1.45 -31.64 -22.67
C GLU A 587 -1.06 -31.23 -21.23
#